data_AF-A0A5S9Y8D6-F1
#
_entry.id   AF-A0A5S9Y8D6-F1
#
_cell.length_a   1.000
_cell.length_b   1.000
_cell.length_c   1.000
_cell.angle_alpha   90.00
_cell.angle_beta   90.00
_cell.angle_gamma   90.00
#
_symmetry.space_group_name_H-M   'P 1'
#
loop_
_entity.id
_entity.type
_entity.pdbx_description
1 polymer ?
#
loop_
_entity_poly.entity_id
_entity_poly.type
_entity_poly.pdbx_seq_one_letter_code
_entity_poly.pdbx_strand_id
1 'polypeptide(L)'
;MEIIPLCFKSSEDADTLGLIGKELYTIHLPIDISEIRPGEDVTTNTDTGKFSTCIVRFDTEVELAYFNHRDILSYVIKNLSNQ
;
A
#
# COMPACT_ATOMS: atom_id res chain seq x y z
N MET A 1 -9.85 -7.56 -2.63
CA MET A 1 -9.20 -6.82 -3.73
C MET A 1 -7.73 -6.73 -3.38
N GLU A 2 -6.84 -7.17 -4.28
CA GLU A 2 -5.39 -7.30 -4.05
C GLU A 2 -4.59 -6.05 -4.44
N ILE A 3 -5.18 -4.86 -4.27
CA ILE A 3 -4.56 -3.59 -4.66
C ILE A 3 -4.13 -2.86 -3.39
N ILE A 4 -2.89 -2.39 -3.36
CA ILE A 4 -2.35 -1.58 -2.26
C ILE A 4 -2.56 -0.10 -2.64
N PRO A 5 -3.39 0.64 -1.89
CA PRO A 5 -3.59 2.05 -2.16
C PRO A 5 -2.39 2.86 -1.67
N LEU A 6 -1.73 3.58 -2.59
CA LEU A 6 -0.63 4.48 -2.27
C LEU A 6 -1.06 5.93 -2.48
N CYS A 7 -0.55 6.83 -1.65
CA CYS A 7 -0.79 8.26 -1.75
C CYS A 7 0.52 9.04 -1.63
N PHE A 8 0.68 10.09 -2.42
CA PHE A 8 1.78 11.03 -2.25
C PHE A 8 1.69 11.75 -0.90
N LYS A 9 2.81 12.29 -0.42
CA LYS A 9 2.79 13.16 0.76
C LYS A 9 2.03 14.44 0.46
N SER A 10 1.62 15.12 1.53
CA SER A 10 0.96 16.42 1.40
C SER A 10 1.85 17.40 0.67
N SER A 11 1.33 18.01 -0.39
CA SER A 11 2.05 18.93 -1.29
C SER A 11 3.03 18.26 -2.27
N GLU A 12 3.03 16.93 -2.37
CA GLU A 12 3.71 16.19 -3.43
C GLU A 12 2.69 15.62 -4.43
N ASP A 13 3.10 15.53 -5.68
CA ASP A 13 2.36 14.97 -6.80
C ASP A 13 3.33 14.50 -7.90
N ALA A 14 2.80 13.98 -9.01
CA ALA A 14 3.63 13.50 -10.11
C ALA A 14 4.51 14.62 -10.71
N ASP A 15 3.99 15.84 -10.86
CA ASP A 15 4.70 16.94 -11.52
C ASP A 15 5.83 17.49 -10.64
N THR A 16 5.56 17.69 -9.35
CA THR A 16 6.54 18.15 -8.35
C THR A 16 7.68 17.16 -8.14
N LEU A 17 7.38 15.86 -8.22
CA LEU A 17 8.38 14.79 -8.21
C LEU A 17 9.02 14.55 -9.59
N GLY A 18 8.49 15.18 -10.64
CA GLY A 18 8.92 15.06 -12.03
C GLY A 18 8.81 13.63 -12.57
N LEU A 19 7.75 12.93 -12.18
CA LEU A 19 7.40 11.58 -12.60
C LEU A 19 6.61 11.64 -13.91
N ILE A 20 7.04 10.89 -14.92
CA ILE A 20 6.39 10.89 -16.25
C ILE A 20 5.58 9.61 -16.52
N GLY A 21 5.59 8.66 -15.58
CA GLY A 21 4.86 7.39 -15.66
C GLY A 21 5.48 6.36 -16.61
N LYS A 22 6.73 6.58 -17.03
CA LYS A 22 7.49 5.64 -17.88
C LYS A 22 8.61 4.94 -17.13
N GLU A 23 8.87 5.37 -15.91
CA GLU A 23 9.84 4.79 -15.00
C GLU A 23 9.36 3.43 -14.50
N LEU A 24 10.31 2.57 -14.13
CA LEU A 24 10.02 1.35 -13.40
C LEU A 24 9.99 1.66 -11.90
N TYR A 25 8.84 1.46 -11.26
CA TYR A 25 8.64 1.72 -9.83
C TYR A 25 8.88 0.46 -9.01
N THR A 26 9.77 0.55 -8.02
CA THR A 26 9.98 -0.45 -6.97
C THR A 26 9.42 0.08 -5.67
N ILE A 27 8.41 -0.59 -5.12
CA ILE A 27 7.77 -0.21 -3.86
C ILE A 27 8.31 -1.13 -2.77
N HIS A 28 9.00 -0.57 -1.78
CA HIS A 28 9.57 -1.33 -0.68
C HIS A 28 8.53 -1.53 0.42
N LEU A 29 7.94 -2.72 0.46
CA LEU A 29 6.97 -3.14 1.47
C LEU A 29 7.59 -4.22 2.37
N PRO A 30 7.17 -4.30 3.64
CA PRO A 30 7.40 -5.47 4.48
C PRO A 30 6.89 -6.76 3.81
N ILE A 31 7.51 -7.89 4.13
CA ILE A 31 7.11 -9.20 3.59
C ILE A 31 5.75 -9.61 4.17
N ASP A 32 5.49 -9.27 5.43
CA ASP A 32 4.26 -9.56 6.13
C ASP A 32 3.37 -8.30 6.24
N ILE A 33 2.12 -8.41 5.78
CA ILE A 33 1.14 -7.32 5.86
C ILE A 33 0.80 -6.94 7.31
N SER A 34 0.95 -7.87 8.26
CA SER A 34 0.73 -7.59 9.69
C SER A 34 1.79 -6.68 10.30
N GLU A 35 2.92 -6.48 9.61
CA GLU A 35 3.95 -5.50 10.00
C GLU A 35 3.60 -4.09 9.52
N ILE A 36 2.69 -3.95 8.55
CA ILE A 36 2.26 -2.65 8.02
C ILE A 36 1.27 -2.02 9.00
N ARG A 37 1.50 -0.75 9.34
CA ARG A 37 0.57 0.03 10.17
C ARG A 37 -0.35 0.90 9.30
N PRO A 38 -1.55 1.22 9.77
CA PRO A 38 -2.42 2.16 9.08
C PRO A 38 -1.73 3.52 8.86
N GLY A 39 -1.73 3.99 7.61
CA GLY A 39 -1.10 5.25 7.21
C GLY A 39 0.43 5.24 7.26
N GLU A 40 1.08 4.07 7.21
CA GLU A 40 2.54 3.97 7.24
C GLU A 40 3.20 4.51 5.95
N ASP A 41 4.40 5.07 6.12
CA ASP A 41 5.23 5.56 5.05
C ASP A 41 6.09 4.45 4.45
N VAL A 42 6.07 4.35 3.13
CA VAL A 42 6.86 3.39 2.36
C VAL A 42 7.74 4.08 1.36
N THR A 43 8.94 3.52 1.19
CA THR A 43 9.91 4.03 0.24
C THR A 43 9.59 3.49 -1.14
N THR A 44 9.52 4.38 -2.12
CA THR A 44 9.42 4.04 -3.54
C THR A 44 10.70 4.47 -4.24
N ASN A 45 11.20 3.62 -5.13
CA ASN A 45 12.36 3.90 -5.96
C ASN A 45 11.97 3.77 -7.44
N THR A 46 12.62 4.56 -8.28
CA THR A 46 12.51 4.46 -9.73
C THR A 46 13.84 4.00 -10.32
N ASP A 47 13.80 3.35 -11.47
CA ASP A 47 15.02 3.02 -12.25
C ASP A 47 15.81 4.25 -12.69
N THR A 48 15.19 5.43 -12.70
CA THR A 48 15.87 6.73 -12.91
C THR A 48 16.69 7.21 -11.70
N GLY A 49 16.62 6.49 -10.57
CA GLY A 49 17.35 6.81 -9.33
C GLY A 49 16.63 7.83 -8.44
N LYS A 50 15.38 8.21 -8.74
CA LYS A 50 14.57 9.05 -7.86
C LYS A 50 13.94 8.20 -6.76
N PHE A 51 14.07 8.69 -5.53
CA PHE A 51 13.43 8.14 -4.34
C PHE A 51 12.30 9.08 -3.89
N SER A 52 11.17 8.51 -3.52
CA SER A 52 10.04 9.25 -2.97
C SER A 52 9.35 8.43 -1.89
N THR A 53 8.80 9.12 -0.89
CA THR A 53 8.04 8.47 0.18
C THR A 53 6.57 8.56 -0.12
N CYS A 54 5.88 7.43 -0.14
CA CYS A 54 4.43 7.37 -0.30
C CYS A 54 3.79 6.84 0.98
N ILE A 55 2.55 7.23 1.24
CA ILE A 55 1.75 6.71 2.34
C ILE A 55 0.97 5.50 1.83
N VAL A 56 1.03 4.38 2.54
CA VAL A 56 0.11 3.26 2.34
C VAL A 56 -1.22 3.61 3.00
N ARG A 57 -2.25 3.77 2.18
CA ARG A 57 -3.60 4.21 2.60
C ARG A 57 -4.49 3.05 3.04
N PHE A 58 -3.95 2.21 3.92
CA PHE A 58 -4.79 1.49 4.84
C PHE A 58 -5.10 2.44 5.99
N ASP A 59 -6.36 2.85 6.13
CA ASP A 59 -6.76 3.83 7.13
C ASP A 59 -7.15 3.14 8.46
N THR A 60 -7.38 1.82 8.45
CA THR A 60 -7.72 1.04 9.64
C THR A 60 -7.09 -0.36 9.65
N GLU A 61 -6.93 -0.94 10.85
CA GLU A 61 -6.51 -2.35 11.04
C GLU A 61 -7.45 -3.36 10.35
N VAL A 62 -8.73 -3.00 10.22
CA VAL A 62 -9.74 -3.85 9.59
C VAL A 62 -9.46 -3.98 8.08
N GLU A 63 -9.03 -2.91 7.43
CA GLU A 63 -8.67 -2.93 6.00
C GLU A 63 -7.42 -3.79 5.75
N LEU A 64 -6.42 -3.72 6.64
CA LEU A 64 -5.27 -4.63 6.62
C LEU A 64 -5.69 -6.09 6.77
N ALA A 65 -6.62 -6.37 7.69
CA ALA A 65 -7.17 -7.71 7.87
C ALA A 65 -7.88 -8.20 6.59
N TYR A 66 -8.67 -7.35 5.93
CA TYR A 66 -9.32 -7.71 4.66
C TYR A 66 -8.31 -7.97 3.54
N PHE A 67 -7.25 -7.18 3.46
CA PHE A 67 -6.17 -7.39 2.49
C PHE A 67 -5.46 -8.72 2.71
N ASN A 68 -5.11 -9.06 3.96
CA ASN A 68 -4.49 -10.35 4.30
C ASN A 68 -5.38 -11.56 3.92
N HIS A 69 -6.69 -11.36 3.96
CA HIS A 69 -7.67 -12.39 3.58
C HIS A 69 -8.06 -12.37 2.10
N ARG A 70 -7.32 -11.63 1.26
CA ARG A 70 -7.54 -11.39 -0.18
C ARG A 70 -8.76 -10.52 -0.49
N ASP A 71 -9.83 -10.64 0.27
CA ASP A 71 -11.01 -9.79 0.19
C ASP A 71 -11.89 -9.87 1.45
N ILE A 72 -12.86 -8.94 1.53
CA ILE A 72 -13.81 -8.83 2.65
C ILE A 72 -14.75 -10.04 2.77
N LEU A 73 -15.20 -10.63 1.65
CA LEU A 73 -16.13 -11.76 1.66
C LEU A 73 -15.43 -13.01 2.18
N SER A 74 -14.20 -13.27 1.72
CA SER A 74 -13.31 -14.32 2.16
C SER A 74 -12.99 -14.21 3.65
N TYR A 75 -12.76 -13.00 4.16
CA TYR A 75 -12.61 -12.74 5.59
C TYR A 75 -13.88 -13.14 6.37
N VAL A 76 -15.05 -12.66 5.93
CA VAL A 76 -16.33 -12.93 6.59
C VAL A 76 -16.67 -14.42 6.57
N ILE A 77 -16.50 -15.11 5.44
CA ILE A 77 -16.78 -16.55 5.31
C ILE A 77 -15.91 -17.35 6.28
N LYS A 78 -14.60 -17.06 6.35
CA LYS A 78 -13.67 -17.75 7.26
C LYS A 78 -14.03 -17.53 8.73
N ASN A 79 -14.46 -16.32 9.09
CA ASN A 79 -14.89 -16.02 10.45
C ASN A 79 -16.18 -16.75 10.81
N LEU A 80 -17.13 -16.87 9.87
CA LEU A 80 -18.38 -17.61 10.07
C LEU A 80 -18.16 -19.13 10.11
N SER A 81 -17.20 -19.67 9.35
CA SER A 81 -16.89 -21.11 9.33
C SER A 81 -16.07 -21.59 10.52
N ASN A 82 -15.40 -20.67 11.22
CA ASN A 82 -14.62 -20.95 12.44
C ASN A 82 -15.44 -20.77 13.73
N GLN A 83 -16.76 -20.57 13.62
CA GLN A 83 -17.72 -20.68 14.71
C GLN A 83 -18.28 -22.10 14.80
#